data_AF-A0A848YNJ0-F1
#
_entry.id   AF-A0A848YNJ0-F1
#
_cell.length_a   1.000
_cell.length_b   1.000
_cell.length_c   1.000
_cell.angle_alpha   90.00
_cell.angle_beta   90.00
_cell.angle_gamma   90.00
#
_symmetry.space_group_name_H-M   'P 1'
#
loop_
_entity.id
_entity.type
_entity.pdbx_description
1 polymer ?
#
loop_
_entity_poly.entity_id
_entity_poly.type
_entity_poly.pdbx_seq_one_letter_code
_entity_poly.pdbx_strand_id
1 'polypeptide(L)'
;LSLWFFAAKSAQFYFHYFIPHVFLLGALALALEEWWRSGNRIVPVIILAGSLGVFVWFYPILSAGALADPMDFLNYAWIEGWR
;
A
#
# COMPACT_ATOMS: atom_id res chain seq x y z
N LEU A 1 -2.41 9.30 -11.33
CA LEU A 1 -2.78 9.81 -9.99
C LEU A 1 -3.41 11.20 -10.03
N SER A 2 -3.30 11.93 -11.14
CA SER A 2 -3.56 13.37 -11.22
C SER A 2 -5.03 13.80 -11.42
N LEU A 3 -5.96 13.09 -10.77
CA LEU A 3 -7.39 13.42 -10.84
C LEU A 3 -7.71 14.84 -10.32
N TRP A 4 -6.84 15.41 -9.49
CA TRP A 4 -6.94 16.79 -8.99
C TRP A 4 -6.87 17.86 -10.10
N PHE A 5 -6.28 17.59 -11.26
CA PHE A 5 -6.25 18.58 -12.36
C PHE A 5 -7.64 18.92 -12.89
N PHE A 6 -8.59 18.00 -12.74
CA PHE A 6 -9.94 18.14 -13.27
C PHE A 6 -11.01 18.24 -12.16
N ALA A 7 -10.63 17.99 -10.90
CA ALA A 7 -11.54 18.08 -9.78
C ALA A 7 -11.63 19.52 -9.28
N ALA A 8 -12.84 20.09 -9.22
CA ALA A 8 -13.09 21.45 -8.73
C ALA A 8 -12.87 21.65 -7.21
N LYS A 9 -12.20 20.71 -6.53
CA LYS A 9 -11.96 20.72 -5.09
C LYS A 9 -10.48 20.86 -4.80
N SER A 10 -10.13 21.91 -4.03
CA SER A 10 -8.74 22.29 -3.74
C SER A 10 -8.00 21.31 -2.81
N ALA A 11 -8.72 20.53 -2.00
CA ALA A 11 -8.13 19.55 -1.08
C ALA A 11 -8.65 18.13 -1.35
N GLN A 12 -7.73 17.19 -1.53
CA GLN A 12 -7.99 15.76 -1.65
C GLN A 12 -7.43 15.02 -0.44
N PHE A 13 -8.19 14.05 0.06
CA PHE A 13 -7.74 13.11 1.10
C PHE A 13 -7.23 11.82 0.45
N TYR A 14 -6.42 11.04 1.18
CA TYR A 14 -5.79 9.82 0.66
C TYR A 14 -6.75 8.83 -0.02
N PHE A 15 -7.97 8.68 0.49
CA PHE A 15 -8.96 7.76 -0.10
C PHE A 15 -9.40 8.15 -1.52
N HIS A 16 -9.23 9.40 -1.95
CA HIS A 16 -9.55 9.83 -3.32
C HIS A 16 -8.64 9.14 -4.35
N TYR A 17 -7.48 8.65 -3.91
CA TYR A 17 -6.55 7.94 -4.77
C TYR A 17 -6.87 6.44 -4.87
N PHE A 18 -7.87 5.93 -4.16
CA PHE A 18 -8.16 4.49 -4.12
C PHE A 18 -8.42 3.89 -5.52
N ILE A 19 -9.23 4.57 -6.35
CA ILE A 19 -9.50 4.12 -7.73
C ILE A 19 -8.23 4.08 -8.59
N PRO A 20 -7.42 5.16 -8.68
CA PRO A 20 -6.10 5.09 -9.31
C PRO A 20 -5.21 3.95 -8.78
N HIS A 21 -5.24 3.66 -7.48
CA HIS A 21 -4.46 2.56 -6.91
C HIS A 21 -4.90 1.19 -7.44
N VAL A 22 -6.19 0.95 -7.66
CA VAL A 22 -6.67 -0.31 -8.26
C VAL A 22 -6.08 -0.53 -9.66
N PHE A 23 -6.03 0.51 -10.50
CA PHE A 23 -5.39 0.42 -11.81
C PHE A 23 -3.88 0.17 -11.70
N LEU A 24 -3.21 0.80 -10.74
CA LEU A 24 -1.78 0.56 -10.48
C LEU A 24 -1.52 -0.88 -10.01
N LEU A 25 -2.39 -1.45 -9.17
CA LEU A 25 -2.31 -2.86 -8.76
C LEU A 25 -2.50 -3.81 -9.95
N GLY A 26 -3.42 -3.49 -10.86
CA GLY A 26 -3.58 -4.23 -12.12
C GLY A 26 -2.32 -4.18 -12.99
N ALA A 27 -1.73 -2.98 -13.16
CA ALA A 27 -0.49 -2.81 -13.90
C ALA A 27 0.70 -3.56 -13.25
N LEU A 28 0.80 -3.52 -11.91
CA LEU A 28 1.79 -4.26 -11.15
C LEU A 28 1.62 -5.78 -11.36
N ALA A 29 0.38 -6.28 -11.32
CA ALA A 29 0.10 -7.70 -11.55
C ALA A 29 0.55 -8.15 -12.95
N LEU A 30 0.29 -7.36 -13.98
CA LEU A 30 0.75 -7.64 -15.35
C LEU A 30 2.28 -7.60 -15.46
N ALA A 31 2.93 -6.65 -14.80
CA ALA A 31 4.39 -6.60 -14.77
C ALA A 31 5.00 -7.83 -14.08
N LEU A 32 4.43 -8.24 -12.94
CA LEU A 32 4.86 -9.44 -12.20
C LEU A 32 4.65 -10.74 -12.99
N GLU A 33 3.57 -10.82 -13.77
CA GLU A 33 3.30 -11.95 -14.67
C GLU A 33 4.40 -12.09 -15.73
N GLU A 34 4.95 -11.00 -16.25
CA GLU A 34 6.07 -11.05 -17.20
C GLU A 34 7.35 -11.61 -16.57
N TRP A 35 7.64 -11.22 -15.33
CA TRP A 35 8.73 -11.83 -14.55
C TRP A 35 8.49 -13.33 -14.30
N TRP A 36 7.24 -13.71 -14.04
CA TRP A 36 6.87 -15.11 -13.86
C TRP A 36 7.07 -15.93 -15.13
N ARG A 37 6.63 -15.42 -16.28
CA ARG A 37 6.74 -16.06 -17.60
C ARG A 37 8.17 -16.17 -18.11
N SER A 38 9.01 -15.18 -17.82
CA SER A 38 10.44 -15.22 -18.14
C SER A 38 11.25 -16.19 -17.28
N GLY A 39 10.61 -16.85 -16.30
CA GLY A 39 11.22 -17.87 -15.42
C GLY A 39 11.81 -17.31 -14.14
N ASN A 40 11.93 -15.98 -14.00
CA ASN A 40 12.34 -15.35 -12.76
C ASN A 40 11.17 -15.22 -11.78
N ARG A 41 10.82 -16.34 -11.16
CA ARG A 41 9.71 -16.42 -10.19
C ARG A 41 10.05 -15.81 -8.82
N ILE A 42 11.32 -15.54 -8.55
CA ILE A 42 11.75 -15.00 -7.26
C ILE A 42 11.16 -13.60 -7.06
N VAL A 43 11.20 -12.75 -8.09
CA VAL A 43 10.69 -11.37 -8.03
C VAL A 43 9.19 -11.30 -7.63
N PRO A 44 8.26 -11.95 -8.34
CA PRO A 44 6.84 -11.92 -7.95
C PRO A 44 6.59 -12.55 -6.58
N VAL A 45 7.29 -13.63 -6.22
CA VAL A 45 7.14 -14.27 -4.90
C VAL A 45 7.57 -13.33 -3.78
N ILE A 46 8.72 -12.66 -3.91
CA ILE A 46 9.20 -11.69 -2.91
C ILE A 46 8.22 -10.53 -2.76
N ILE A 47 7.70 -10.01 -3.88
CA ILE A 47 6.75 -8.88 -3.83
C ILE A 47 5.44 -9.28 -3.15
N LEU A 48 4.90 -10.46 -3.44
CA LEU A 48 3.69 -10.96 -2.78
C LEU A 48 3.93 -11.26 -1.29
N ALA A 49 5.01 -11.98 -0.97
CA ALA A 49 5.36 -12.31 0.42
C ALA A 49 5.65 -11.05 1.25
N GLY A 50 6.36 -10.08 0.67
CA GLY A 50 6.62 -8.78 1.29
C GLY A 50 5.33 -7.99 1.50
N SER A 51 4.42 -7.97 0.53
CA SER A 51 3.11 -7.30 0.69
C SER A 51 2.29 -7.93 1.81
N LEU A 52 2.28 -9.26 1.91
CA LEU A 52 1.61 -9.96 3.00
C LEU A 52 2.28 -9.67 4.36
N GLY A 53 3.61 -9.65 4.41
CA GLY A 53 4.36 -9.31 5.63
C GLY A 53 4.03 -7.90 6.13
N VAL A 54 3.99 -6.91 5.23
CA VAL A 54 3.56 -5.54 5.57
C VAL A 54 2.11 -5.52 6.02
N PHE A 55 1.20 -6.23 5.36
CA PHE A 55 -0.20 -6.33 5.81
C PHE A 55 -0.33 -6.91 7.22
N VAL A 56 0.37 -8.02 7.51
CA VAL A 56 0.37 -8.65 8.84
C VAL A 56 0.93 -7.70 9.88
N TRP A 57 2.02 -6.97 9.57
CA TRP A 57 2.57 -5.96 10.45
C TRP A 57 1.55 -4.87 10.77
N PHE A 58 0.90 -4.28 9.76
CA PHE A 58 -0.07 -3.18 9.96
C PHE A 58 -1.46 -3.63 10.41
N TYR A 59 -1.73 -4.94 10.52
CA TYR A 59 -3.05 -5.46 10.85
C TYR A 59 -3.66 -4.88 12.14
N PRO A 60 -2.92 -4.69 13.26
CA PRO A 60 -3.48 -4.07 14.46
C PRO A 60 -3.98 -2.64 14.22
N ILE A 61 -3.27 -1.84 13.42
CA ILE A 61 -3.67 -0.47 13.09
C ILE A 61 -4.89 -0.47 12.18
N LEU A 62 -4.91 -1.32 11.16
CA LEU A 62 -6.03 -1.43 10.22
C LEU A 62 -7.33 -1.94 10.89
N SER A 63 -7.20 -2.80 11.90
CA SER A 63 -8.33 -3.39 12.64
C SER A 63 -8.74 -2.59 13.88
N ALA A 64 -8.05 -1.49 14.20
CA ALA A 64 -8.18 -0.79 15.47
C ALA A 64 -8.01 -1.73 16.69
N GLY A 65 -7.13 -2.73 16.55
CA GLY A 65 -6.76 -3.65 17.61
C GLY A 65 -6.02 -2.96 18.76
N ALA A 66 -6.05 -3.58 19.94
CA ALA A 66 -5.34 -3.05 21.10
C ALA A 66 -3.82 -3.06 20.88
N LEU A 67 -3.17 -1.96 21.24
CA LEU A 67 -1.72 -1.85 21.34
C LEU A 67 -1.30 -2.02 22.81
N ALA A 68 -0.04 -2.38 23.05
CA ALA A 68 0.44 -2.65 24.42
C ALA A 68 0.65 -1.35 25.21
N ASP A 69 1.16 -0.32 24.54
CA ASP A 69 1.37 1.02 25.09
C ASP A 69 0.62 2.09 24.26
N PRO A 70 0.09 3.18 24.88
CA PRO A 70 -0.56 4.27 24.16
C PRO A 70 0.29 4.92 23.06
N MET A 71 1.62 4.83 23.13
CA MET A 71 2.54 5.43 22.18
C MET A 71 3.02 4.46 21.09
N ASP A 72 2.62 3.19 21.16
CA ASP A 72 3.04 2.16 20.18
C ASP A 72 2.59 2.44 18.75
N PHE A 73 1.58 3.31 18.54
CA PHE A 73 1.17 3.72 17.19
C PHE A 73 2.32 4.36 16.40
N LEU A 74 3.30 4.96 17.08
CA LEU A 74 4.49 5.54 16.43
C LEU A 74 5.38 4.50 15.75
N ASN A 75 5.30 3.22 16.14
CA ASN A 75 6.02 2.13 15.46
C ASN A 75 5.50 1.87 14.04
N TYR A 76 4.32 2.42 13.72
CA TYR A 76 3.66 2.29 12.43
C TYR A 76 3.76 3.59 11.59
N ALA A 77 4.23 4.68 12.19
CA ALA A 77 4.51 5.95 11.51
C ALA A 77 5.95 5.98 10.99
N TRP A 78 6.24 5.15 9.98
CA TRP A 78 7.60 4.91 9.46
C TRP A 78 8.27 6.14 8.86
N ILE A 79 7.50 7.09 8.35
CA ILE A 79 8.01 8.35 7.81
C ILE A 79 7.49 9.52 8.65
N GLU A 80 8.24 10.61 8.68
CA GLU A 80 7.92 11.79 9.49
C GLU A 80 6.52 12.33 9.20
N GLY A 81 6.10 12.37 7.93
CA GLY A 81 4.77 12.83 7.54
C GLY A 81 3.60 11.91 7.94
N TRP A 82 3.84 10.76 8.58
CA TRP A 82 2.81 9.88 9.13
C TRP A 82 2.63 10.01 10.64
N ARG A 83 3.51 10.76 11.32
CA ARG A 83 3.43 11.02 12.77
C ARG A 83 2.46 12.17 13.04
#